data_AF-A0A537PQN1-F1
#
_entry.id   AF-A0A537PQN1-F1
#
_cell.length_a   1.000
_cell.length_b   1.000
_cell.length_c   1.000
_cell.angle_alpha   90.00
_cell.angle_beta   90.00
_cell.angle_gamma   90.00
#
_symmetry.space_group_name_H-M   'P 1'
#
loop_
_entity.id
_entity.type
_entity.pdbx_description
1 polymer ?
#
loop_
_entity_poly.entity_id
_entity_poly.type
_entity_poly.pdbx_seq_one_letter_code
_entity_poly.pdbx_strand_id
1 'polypeptide(L)' 'MPHAAVSKQHRGRAKDLRQTMTRAETFLWRYIKAHRIEGLGFRRQATVGNYVADF' A
#
# COMPACT_ATOMS: atom_id res chain seq x y z
N MET A 1 -4.27 -2.44 16.83
CA MET A 1 -4.63 -1.96 15.48
C MET A 1 -6.05 -2.40 15.17
N PRO A 2 -7.04 -1.50 15.10
CA PRO A 2 -8.40 -1.89 14.78
C PRO A 2 -8.40 -2.35 13.32
N HIS A 3 -8.78 -3.60 13.09
CA HIS A 3 -8.90 -4.14 11.75
C HIS A 3 -10.19 -3.55 11.18
N ALA A 4 -10.08 -2.45 10.43
CA ALA A 4 -11.20 -1.98 9.63
C ALA A 4 -11.78 -3.18 8.87
N ALA A 5 -13.10 -3.30 8.83
CA ALA A 5 -13.81 -4.42 8.22
C ALA A 5 -13.62 -4.40 6.69
N VAL A 6 -12.43 -4.77 6.24
CA VAL A 6 -12.05 -4.85 4.83
C VAL A 6 -12.52 -6.19 4.30
N SER A 7 -13.36 -6.17 3.28
CA SER A 7 -13.88 -7.39 2.65
C SER A 7 -12.73 -8.29 2.16
N LYS A 8 -12.94 -9.62 2.19
CA LYS A 8 -11.94 -10.59 1.67
C LYS A 8 -11.51 -10.27 0.23
N GLN A 9 -12.43 -9.73 -0.57
CA GLN A 9 -12.18 -9.36 -1.96
C GLN A 9 -11.19 -8.19 -2.09
N HIS A 10 -11.31 -7.17 -1.22
CA HIS A 10 -10.35 -6.06 -1.17
C HIS A 10 -8.96 -6.50 -0.69
N ARG A 11 -8.87 -7.50 0.20
CA ARG A 11 -7.57 -8.08 0.58
C ARG A 11 -6.90 -8.83 -0.58
N GLY A 12 -7.69 -9.57 -1.37
CA GLY A 12 -7.19 -10.24 -2.57
C GLY A 12 -6.65 -9.24 -3.59
N ARG A 13 -7.45 -8.23 -3.92
CA ARG A 13 -7.05 -7.16 -4.84
C ARG A 13 -5.82 -6.39 -4.36
N ALA A 14 -5.75 -6.07 -3.07
CA ALA A 14 -4.56 -5.43 -2.49
C ALA A 14 -3.32 -6.35 -2.51
N LYS A 15 -3.47 -7.67 -2.49
CA LYS A 15 -2.34 -8.60 -2.63
C LYS A 15 -1.86 -8.64 -4.09
N ASP A 16 -2.78 -8.68 -5.04
CA ASP A 16 -2.47 -8.72 -6.47
C ASP A 16 -1.78 -7.43 -6.91
N LEU A 17 -2.30 -6.28 -6.47
CA LEU A 17 -1.68 -4.98 -6.72
C LEU A 17 -0.24 -4.93 -6.20
N ARG A 18 0.12 -5.66 -5.12
CA ARG A 18 1.50 -5.62 -4.57
C ARG A 18 2.48 -6.30 -5.50
N GLN A 19 1.97 -7.20 -6.33
CA GLN A 19 2.72 -7.93 -7.35
C GLN A 19 2.72 -7.18 -8.70
N THR A 20 1.69 -6.37 -8.97
CA THR A 20 1.51 -5.64 -10.24
C THR A 20 1.65 -4.13 -10.10
N MET A 21 2.54 -3.66 -9.21
CA MET A 21 2.84 -2.22 -9.08
C MET A 21 3.30 -1.63 -10.41
N THR A 22 2.85 -0.42 -10.71
CA THR A 22 3.31 0.28 -11.91
C THR A 22 4.80 0.63 -11.80
N ARG A 23 5.44 0.92 -12.94
CA ARG A 23 6.84 1.35 -12.98
C ARG A 23 7.07 2.64 -12.19
N ALA A 24 6.10 3.57 -12.23
CA ALA A 24 6.14 4.82 -11.48
C ALA A 24 6.06 4.57 -9.98
N GLU A 25 5.12 3.75 -9.51
CA GLU A 25 5.02 3.37 -8.10
C GLU A 25 6.28 2.64 -7.62
N THR A 26 6.85 1.74 -8.42
CA THR A 26 8.08 1.03 -8.08
C THR A 26 9.25 2.00 -7.90
N PHE A 27 9.34 3.01 -8.77
CA PHE A 27 10.34 4.06 -8.66
C PHE A 27 10.14 4.85 -7.36
N LEU A 28 8.92 5.35 -7.10
CA LEU A 28 8.60 6.10 -5.89
C LEU A 28 8.86 5.30 -4.60
N TRP A 29 8.45 4.02 -4.57
CA TRP A 29 8.63 3.15 -3.41
C TRP A 29 10.10 2.98 -3.00
N ARG A 30 11.05 3.04 -3.94
CA ARG A 30 12.49 3.01 -3.63
C ARG A 30 12.92 4.21 -2.79
N TYR A 31 12.29 5.37 -2.95
CA TYR A 31 12.64 6.59 -2.23
C TYR A 31 11.93 6.68 -0.88
N ILE A 32 10.68 6.22 -0.78
CA ILE A 32 9.86 6.43 0.43
C ILE A 32 9.88 5.26 1.42
N LYS A 33 10.34 4.06 1.00
CA LYS A 33 10.43 2.89 1.88
C LYS A 33 11.41 3.10 3.04
N ALA A 34 11.24 2.32 4.11
CA ALA A 34 12.21 2.19 5.20
C ALA A 34 12.56 3.52 5.87
N HIS A 35 11.55 4.37 6.12
CA HIS A 35 11.70 5.62 6.88
C HIS A 35 12.69 6.63 6.25
N ARG A 36 12.92 6.53 4.94
CA ARG A 36 13.87 7.37 4.20
C ARG A 36 13.45 8.84 4.09
N ILE A 37 12.15 9.12 4.22
CA ILE A 37 11.63 10.49 4.28
C ILE A 37 11.36 10.81 5.74
N GLU A 38 12.24 11.60 6.36
CA GLU A 38 12.02 12.23 7.66
C GLU A 38 11.58 11.27 8.79
N GLY A 39 11.95 9.99 8.72
CA GLY A 39 11.50 8.99 9.69
C GLY A 39 10.06 8.48 9.49
N LEU A 40 9.34 8.94 8.46
CA LEU A 40 7.96 8.57 8.17
C LEU A 40 7.85 7.15 7.60
N GLY A 41 7.01 6.32 8.21
CA GLY A 41 6.76 4.94 7.78
C GLY A 41 5.63 4.84 6.76
N PHE A 42 5.97 4.78 5.47
CA PHE A 42 4.98 4.57 4.40
C PHE A 42 4.54 3.10 4.29
N ARG A 43 3.26 2.87 3.96
CA ARG A 43 2.69 1.52 3.78
C ARG A 43 2.06 1.41 2.40
N ARG A 44 2.72 0.68 1.50
CA ARG A 44 2.15 0.43 0.18
C ARG A 44 0.85 -0.38 0.23
N GLN A 45 -0.12 0.05 -0.57
CA GLN A 45 -1.37 -0.65 -0.84
C GLN A 45 -2.15 -0.96 0.44
N ALA A 46 -2.44 0.12 1.15
CA ALA A 46 -3.25 0.13 2.34
C ALA A 46 -4.73 0.19 1.94
N THR A 47 -5.51 -0.74 2.48
CA THR A 47 -6.96 -0.73 2.33
C THR A 47 -7.55 0.34 3.25
N VAL A 48 -8.20 1.34 2.66
CA VAL A 48 -8.87 2.45 3.34
C VAL A 48 -10.34 2.40 3.00
N GLY A 49 -11.14 1.74 3.85
CA GLY A 49 -12.55 1.47 3.58
C GLY A 49 -12.73 0.66 2.28
N ASN A 50 -13.44 1.24 1.31
CA ASN A 50 -13.71 0.63 -0.01
C ASN A 50 -12.59 0.86 -1.03
N TYR A 51 -11.57 1.64 -0.69
CA TYR A 51 -10.48 2.01 -1.57
C TYR A 51 -9.17 1.31 -1.17
N VAL A 52 -8.25 1.19 -2.13
CA VAL A 52 -6.87 0.78 -1.89
C VAL A 52 -6.00 1.97 -2.24
N ALA A 53 -5.31 2.53 -1.25
CA ALA A 53 -4.36 3.62 -1.43
C ALA A 53 -2.97 3.05 -1.72
N ASP A 54 -2.27 3.58 -2.72
CA ASP A 54 -1.01 3.02 -3.19
C ASP A 54 0.16 3.16 -2.19
N PHE A 55 0.20 4.23 -1.36
CA PHE A 55 1.20 4.50 -0.32
C PHE A 55 0.64 5.12 0.95
#